data_AF-A0A6M1R9T3-F1
#
_entry.id   AF-A0A6M1R9T3-F1
#
_cell.length_a   1.000
_cell.length_b   1.000
_cell.length_c   1.000
_cell.angle_alpha   90.00
_cell.angle_beta   90.00
_cell.angle_gamma   90.00
#
_symmetry.space_group_name_H-M   'P 1'
#
loop_
_entity.id
_entity.type
_entity.pdbx_description
1 polymer ?
#
loop_
_entity_poly.entity_id
_entity_poly.type
_entity_poly.pdbx_seq_one_letter_code
_entity_poly.pdbx_strand_id
1 'polypeptide(L)'
;MNMILKRMTLIALPLFLTACGGGGGGGDTSTGSGGSGSSDVSSSSPTTSLVNTEDIVAARAFKFCIGDAIQLSVNYSGSTPGALHVYSQADYVHANGDVDVDPMSRLTTIYPDLTTTVDIEINGNWEQIYARWVPMSSSEPEQTFVVTLNQASGAYVISF
;
A
#
# COMPACT_ATOMS: atom_id res chain seq x y z
N MET A 1 14.22 40.85 41.16
CA MET A 1 13.04 40.39 40.40
C MET A 1 13.01 38.87 40.50
N ASN A 2 11.98 38.32 41.15
CA ASN A 2 11.82 36.88 41.38
C ASN A 2 11.59 36.15 40.05
N MET A 3 12.24 35.01 39.82
CA MET A 3 11.74 34.01 38.88
C MET A 3 11.60 32.66 39.56
N ILE A 4 10.34 32.28 39.64
CA ILE A 4 9.78 31.09 40.27
C ILE A 4 10.23 29.84 39.50
N LEU A 5 10.84 28.93 40.25
CA LEU A 5 11.14 27.56 39.90
C LEU A 5 9.82 26.80 39.65
N LYS A 6 9.53 26.42 38.40
CA LYS A 6 8.39 25.55 38.07
C LYS A 6 8.88 24.14 37.73
N ARG A 7 8.24 23.19 38.41
CA ARG A 7 8.62 21.80 38.61
C ARG A 7 8.44 20.97 37.35
N MET A 8 9.44 20.14 37.06
CA MET A 8 9.40 19.07 36.06
C MET A 8 8.78 17.84 36.72
N THR A 9 7.51 17.56 36.44
CA THR A 9 6.82 16.35 36.92
C THR A 9 7.13 15.21 35.97
N LEU A 10 8.04 14.32 36.37
CA LEU A 10 8.35 13.08 35.69
C LEU A 10 7.28 12.03 36.08
N ILE A 11 6.40 11.66 35.15
CA ILE A 11 5.44 10.57 35.35
C ILE A 11 6.12 9.28 34.87
N ALA A 12 6.60 8.48 35.82
CA ALA A 12 7.12 7.14 35.57
C ALA A 12 5.94 6.15 35.45
N LEU A 13 5.82 5.50 34.30
CA LEU A 13 4.81 4.47 34.03
C LEU A 13 5.43 3.08 34.30
N PRO A 14 4.89 2.25 35.21
CA PRO A 14 5.42 0.91 35.43
C PRO A 14 4.97 -0.04 34.31
N LEU A 15 5.95 -0.63 33.61
CA LEU A 15 5.76 -1.78 32.74
C LEU A 15 5.58 -3.05 33.61
N PHE A 16 4.37 -3.62 33.58
CA PHE A 16 4.15 -4.98 34.08
C PHE A 16 4.58 -5.98 33.02
N LEU A 17 5.75 -6.59 33.21
CA LEU A 17 6.20 -7.75 32.43
C LEU A 17 5.64 -9.02 33.08
N THR A 18 4.65 -9.64 32.43
CA THR A 18 4.30 -11.04 32.65
C THR A 18 4.61 -11.83 31.38
N ALA A 19 5.81 -12.42 31.32
CA ALA A 19 6.13 -13.50 30.40
C ALA A 19 6.57 -14.70 31.25
N CYS A 20 5.56 -15.49 31.64
CA CYS A 20 5.69 -16.79 32.30
C CYS A 20 5.16 -17.85 31.32
N GLY A 21 5.91 -18.93 31.14
CA GLY A 21 5.55 -20.11 30.34
C GLY A 21 6.48 -20.26 29.12
N GLY A 22 7.43 -21.19 29.05
CA GLY A 22 7.57 -22.47 29.74
C GLY A 22 6.83 -23.56 28.96
N GLY A 23 7.56 -24.38 28.18
CA GLY A 23 7.01 -25.57 27.56
C GLY A 23 7.79 -26.04 26.34
N GLY A 24 8.69 -27.01 26.53
CA GLY A 24 9.33 -27.75 25.45
C GLY A 24 8.59 -29.06 25.13
N GLY A 25 9.01 -29.71 24.04
CA GLY A 25 8.89 -31.16 23.85
C GLY A 25 7.85 -31.62 22.82
N GLY A 26 8.34 -31.95 21.62
CA GLY A 26 8.22 -33.25 20.94
C GLY A 26 6.86 -33.93 20.70
N GLY A 27 6.72 -34.50 19.49
CA GLY A 27 6.04 -35.78 19.28
C GLY A 27 4.73 -35.75 18.49
N ASP A 28 4.85 -36.02 17.19
CA ASP A 28 4.14 -37.04 16.41
C ASP A 28 2.63 -37.32 16.59
N THR A 29 1.97 -37.30 15.43
CA THR A 29 0.91 -38.22 14.96
C THR A 29 -0.52 -38.16 15.52
N SER A 30 -1.42 -37.90 14.55
CA SER A 30 -2.62 -38.67 14.22
C SER A 30 -3.98 -38.34 14.88
N THR A 31 -4.98 -38.32 14.00
CA THR A 31 -6.42 -38.61 14.18
C THR A 31 -7.34 -37.58 14.86
N GLY A 32 -8.40 -37.20 14.13
CA GLY A 32 -9.77 -37.30 14.66
C GLY A 32 -10.60 -36.02 14.82
N SER A 33 -11.41 -35.73 13.79
CA SER A 33 -12.87 -35.48 13.82
C SER A 33 -13.53 -34.41 14.73
N GLY A 34 -14.35 -33.56 14.08
CA GLY A 34 -15.53 -32.85 14.62
C GLY A 34 -15.27 -31.37 14.92
N GLY A 35 -16.08 -30.38 14.54
CA GLY A 35 -17.38 -30.30 13.89
C GLY A 35 -17.98 -28.91 14.17
N SER A 36 -18.67 -28.34 13.18
CA SER A 36 -19.68 -27.27 13.28
C SER A 36 -19.25 -25.80 13.49
N GLY A 37 -19.62 -24.94 12.53
CA GLY A 37 -19.85 -23.51 12.82
C GLY A 37 -19.77 -22.54 11.64
N SER A 38 -20.92 -22.30 11.00
CA SER A 38 -21.34 -21.04 10.35
C SER A 38 -20.77 -20.67 8.96
N SER A 39 -21.69 -20.77 8.00
CA SER A 39 -21.94 -19.93 6.82
C SER A 39 -20.87 -18.93 6.41
N ASP A 40 -20.26 -19.11 5.23
CA ASP A 40 -19.95 -18.02 4.29
C ASP A 40 -19.52 -18.58 2.92
N VAL A 41 -20.04 -17.94 1.87
CA VAL A 41 -19.76 -18.03 0.43
C VAL A 41 -19.08 -19.32 -0.06
N SER A 42 -19.82 -20.16 -0.80
CA SER A 42 -19.30 -21.33 -1.49
C SER A 42 -18.18 -20.96 -2.50
N SER A 43 -16.95 -20.90 -2.01
CA SER A 43 -15.77 -21.22 -2.79
C SER A 43 -15.88 -22.70 -3.14
N SER A 44 -16.21 -23.00 -4.39
CA SER A 44 -16.03 -24.34 -4.94
C SER A 44 -14.53 -24.59 -5.10
N SER A 45 -13.85 -24.80 -3.97
CA SER A 45 -12.49 -25.31 -3.97
C SER A 45 -12.55 -26.74 -4.52
N PRO A 46 -11.83 -27.06 -5.61
CA PRO A 46 -11.86 -28.40 -6.17
C PRO A 46 -11.38 -29.38 -5.10
N THR A 47 -12.25 -30.32 -4.74
CA THR A 47 -12.02 -31.36 -3.72
C THR A 47 -11.13 -32.49 -4.25
N THR A 48 -10.67 -32.39 -5.49
CA THR A 48 -9.66 -33.25 -6.07
C THR A 48 -8.31 -32.84 -5.51
N SER A 49 -7.78 -33.69 -4.61
CA SER A 49 -6.34 -33.83 -4.39
C SER A 49 -5.61 -33.62 -5.70
N LEU A 50 -4.91 -32.49 -5.86
CA LEU A 50 -4.09 -32.21 -7.03
C LEU A 50 -2.93 -33.21 -7.01
N VAL A 51 -3.00 -34.24 -7.86
CA VAL A 51 -1.97 -35.29 -7.93
C VAL A 51 -0.87 -34.90 -8.91
N ASN A 52 -1.22 -34.23 -10.02
CA ASN A 52 -0.28 -33.76 -11.03
C ASN A 52 -0.56 -32.30 -11.41
N THR A 53 0.49 -31.57 -11.83
CA THR A 53 0.38 -30.19 -12.34
C THR A 53 -0.44 -30.10 -13.64
N GLU A 54 -0.61 -31.21 -14.35
CA GLU A 54 -1.45 -31.34 -15.55
C GLU A 54 -2.95 -31.21 -15.25
N ASP A 55 -3.36 -31.43 -13.99
CA ASP A 55 -4.75 -31.32 -13.54
C ASP A 55 -5.16 -29.86 -13.23
N ILE A 56 -4.20 -28.91 -13.30
CA ILE A 56 -4.45 -27.48 -13.09
C ILE A 56 -5.12 -26.90 -14.35
N VAL A 57 -6.45 -26.92 -14.37
CA VAL A 57 -7.25 -26.30 -15.43
C VAL A 57 -7.82 -24.97 -14.93
N ALA A 58 -7.36 -23.86 -15.51
CA ALA A 58 -7.96 -22.56 -15.25
C ALA A 58 -9.39 -22.51 -15.84
N ALA A 59 -10.33 -21.92 -15.10
CA ALA A 59 -11.68 -21.72 -15.60
C ALA A 59 -11.65 -20.89 -16.90
N ARG A 60 -12.61 -21.10 -17.81
CA ARG A 60 -12.68 -20.32 -19.07
C ARG A 60 -12.78 -18.80 -18.84
N ALA A 61 -13.31 -18.38 -17.69
CA ALA A 61 -13.41 -16.98 -17.27
C ALA A 61 -12.23 -16.50 -16.40
N PHE A 62 -11.22 -17.34 -16.15
CA PHE A 62 -10.07 -16.98 -15.34
C PHE A 62 -9.29 -15.84 -16.00
N LYS A 63 -9.01 -14.80 -15.22
CA LYS A 63 -8.22 -13.64 -15.61
C LYS A 63 -6.91 -13.69 -14.84
N PHE A 64 -5.79 -13.72 -15.57
CA PHE A 64 -4.47 -13.49 -14.98
C PHE A 64 -4.26 -12.00 -14.63
N CYS A 65 -5.21 -11.13 -14.99
CA CYS A 65 -5.20 -9.72 -14.65
C CYS A 65 -5.43 -9.56 -13.15
N ILE A 66 -4.34 -9.32 -12.42
CA ILE A 66 -4.38 -8.78 -11.04
C ILE A 66 -4.56 -7.25 -11.09
N GLY A 67 -4.75 -6.70 -12.29
CA GLY A 67 -4.83 -5.28 -12.58
C GLY A 67 -6.22 -4.73 -12.33
N ASP A 68 -6.31 -3.69 -11.49
CA ASP A 68 -7.46 -2.81 -11.41
C ASP A 68 -7.14 -1.50 -12.15
N ALA A 69 -8.11 -0.97 -12.89
CA ALA A 69 -7.99 0.35 -13.50
C ALA A 69 -8.43 1.42 -12.49
N ILE A 70 -7.54 2.36 -12.20
CA ILE A 70 -7.87 3.56 -11.42
C ILE A 70 -7.81 4.80 -12.31
N GLN A 71 -8.57 5.82 -11.95
CA GLN A 71 -8.48 7.14 -12.55
C GLN A 71 -7.70 8.08 -11.64
N LEU A 72 -6.60 8.63 -12.14
CA LEU A 72 -5.80 9.63 -11.44
C LEU A 72 -5.98 10.99 -12.09
N SER A 73 -6.48 11.95 -11.31
CA SER A 73 -6.60 13.34 -11.72
C SER A 73 -5.54 14.22 -11.04
N VAL A 74 -5.00 15.16 -11.80
CA VAL A 74 -3.99 16.11 -11.37
C VAL A 74 -4.58 17.51 -11.43
N ASN A 75 -4.63 18.16 -10.28
CA ASN A 75 -5.02 19.56 -10.14
C ASN A 75 -3.76 20.37 -9.82
N TYR A 76 -3.02 20.73 -10.86
CA TYR A 76 -1.82 21.54 -10.75
C TYR A 76 -2.17 23.03 -10.80
N SER A 77 -1.69 23.78 -9.82
CA SER A 77 -1.95 25.22 -9.63
C SER A 77 -0.70 26.09 -9.80
N GLY A 78 0.44 25.48 -10.10
CA GLY A 78 1.68 26.21 -10.33
C GLY A 78 1.74 26.88 -11.70
N SER A 79 2.90 27.47 -11.97
CA SER A 79 3.14 28.40 -13.07
C SER A 79 4.20 27.91 -14.06
N THR A 80 4.81 26.74 -13.81
CA THR A 80 5.94 26.24 -14.58
C THR A 80 5.64 24.88 -15.21
N PRO A 81 6.01 24.65 -16.48
CA PRO A 81 5.89 23.33 -17.06
C PRO A 81 6.67 22.30 -16.24
N GLY A 82 6.19 21.07 -16.24
CA GLY A 82 6.84 19.98 -15.53
C GLY A 82 6.18 18.65 -15.82
N ALA A 83 6.66 17.62 -15.11
CA ALA A 83 6.16 16.27 -15.24
C ALA A 83 5.84 15.70 -13.86
N LEU A 84 4.68 15.04 -13.75
CA LEU A 84 4.33 14.21 -12.62
C LEU A 84 4.61 12.76 -12.98
N HIS A 85 5.66 12.18 -12.39
CA HIS A 85 6.00 10.77 -12.57
C HIS A 85 5.28 9.93 -11.51
N VAL A 86 4.64 8.83 -11.92
CA VAL A 86 3.89 7.94 -11.02
C VAL A 86 4.63 6.62 -10.88
N TYR A 87 4.70 6.07 -9.67
CA TYR A 87 5.52 4.93 -9.28
C TYR A 87 4.73 3.94 -8.44
N SER A 88 5.06 2.65 -8.54
CA SER A 88 4.46 1.61 -7.70
C SER A 88 5.20 1.35 -6.39
N GLN A 89 6.46 1.79 -6.26
CA GLN A 89 7.29 1.49 -5.10
C GLN A 89 8.06 2.73 -4.59
N ALA A 90 8.29 2.74 -3.28
CA ALA A 90 9.30 3.57 -2.64
C ALA A 90 10.61 2.80 -2.59
N ASP A 91 11.73 3.48 -2.87
CA ASP A 91 13.07 2.98 -2.61
C ASP A 91 13.39 3.08 -1.11
N TYR A 92 13.03 4.23 -0.51
CA TYR A 92 13.26 4.49 0.90
C TYR A 92 12.19 5.40 1.50
N VAL A 93 11.82 5.11 2.76
CA VAL A 93 10.96 5.97 3.57
C VAL A 93 11.78 6.46 4.77
N HIS A 94 11.94 7.78 4.84
CA HIS A 94 12.70 8.45 5.88
C HIS A 94 11.98 8.41 7.23
N ALA A 95 12.73 8.61 8.32
CA ALA A 95 12.16 8.63 9.67
C ALA A 95 11.15 9.77 9.89
N ASN A 96 11.22 10.84 9.09
CA ASN A 96 10.27 11.96 9.10
C ASN A 96 9.04 11.73 8.21
N GLY A 97 8.97 10.59 7.50
CA GLY A 97 7.89 10.25 6.59
C GLY A 97 8.10 10.66 5.13
N ASP A 98 9.21 11.34 4.81
CA ASP A 98 9.54 11.65 3.42
C ASP A 98 9.81 10.35 2.63
N VAL A 99 9.51 10.36 1.34
CA VAL A 99 9.64 9.18 0.49
C VAL A 99 10.56 9.47 -0.70
N ASP A 100 11.57 8.63 -0.84
CA ASP A 100 12.32 8.48 -2.08
C ASP A 100 11.66 7.38 -2.92
N VAL A 101 11.21 7.74 -4.13
CA VAL A 101 10.57 6.83 -5.06
C VAL A 101 11.59 5.91 -5.75
N ASP A 102 11.24 4.65 -5.98
CA ASP A 102 12.10 3.74 -6.76
C ASP A 102 12.01 4.10 -8.25
N PRO A 103 13.10 4.59 -8.88
CA PRO A 103 13.10 5.01 -10.27
C PRO A 103 12.78 3.88 -11.26
N MET A 104 13.01 2.62 -10.88
CA MET A 104 12.72 1.44 -11.71
C MET A 104 11.24 1.05 -11.69
N SER A 105 10.47 1.59 -10.74
CA SER A 105 9.05 1.26 -10.53
C SER A 105 8.07 2.23 -11.21
N ARG A 106 8.56 3.05 -12.15
CA ARG A 106 7.74 4.07 -12.82
C ARG A 106 6.66 3.45 -13.69
N LEU A 107 5.41 3.78 -13.39
CA LEU A 107 4.21 3.35 -14.11
C LEU A 107 3.93 4.24 -15.32
N THR A 108 3.90 5.55 -15.10
CA THR A 108 3.56 6.52 -16.15
C THR A 108 4.12 7.90 -15.84
N THR A 109 3.97 8.83 -16.78
CA THR A 109 4.29 10.24 -16.64
C THR A 109 3.11 11.07 -17.14
N ILE A 110 2.69 12.03 -16.33
CA ILE A 110 1.59 12.94 -16.62
C ILE A 110 2.20 14.33 -16.80
N TYR A 111 1.80 15.00 -17.88
CA TYR A 111 2.14 16.41 -18.12
C TYR A 111 0.86 17.21 -17.88
N PRO A 112 0.71 17.89 -16.72
CA PRO A 112 -0.54 18.57 -16.36
C PRO A 112 -1.02 19.58 -17.40
N ASP A 113 -0.08 20.18 -18.14
CA ASP A 113 -0.36 21.13 -19.23
C ASP A 113 -1.02 20.48 -20.46
N LEU A 114 -0.91 19.16 -20.60
CA LEU A 114 -1.44 18.39 -21.74
C LEU A 114 -2.64 17.53 -21.35
N THR A 115 -2.63 16.97 -20.14
CA THR A 115 -3.73 16.17 -19.61
C THR A 115 -3.77 16.25 -18.09
N THR A 116 -4.98 16.40 -17.56
CA THR A 116 -5.24 16.47 -16.13
C THR A 116 -5.83 15.18 -15.57
N THR A 117 -6.16 14.20 -16.40
CA THR A 117 -6.77 12.94 -15.97
C THR A 117 -6.23 11.79 -16.81
N VAL A 118 -5.81 10.71 -16.15
CA VAL A 118 -5.31 9.49 -16.81
C VAL A 118 -5.86 8.25 -16.11
N ASP A 119 -6.12 7.21 -16.90
CA ASP A 119 -6.41 5.89 -16.36
C ASP A 119 -5.10 5.10 -16.24
N ILE A 120 -4.89 4.43 -15.12
CA ILE A 120 -3.68 3.66 -14.80
C ILE A 120 -4.10 2.26 -14.36
N GLU A 121 -3.48 1.24 -14.94
CA GLU A 121 -3.61 -0.14 -14.45
C GLU A 121 -2.63 -0.36 -13.30
N ILE A 122 -3.15 -0.79 -12.14
CA ILE A 122 -2.39 -1.03 -10.92
C ILE A 122 -2.66 -2.45 -10.40
N ASN A 123 -1.77 -3.01 -9.60
CA ASN A 123 -2.08 -4.28 -8.94
C ASN A 123 -3.13 -4.05 -7.85
N GLY A 124 -4.23 -4.82 -7.85
CA GLY A 124 -5.30 -4.71 -6.87
C GLY A 124 -4.89 -5.05 -5.42
N ASN A 125 -3.69 -5.61 -5.21
CA ASN A 125 -3.12 -5.83 -3.88
C ASN A 125 -2.30 -4.63 -3.37
N TRP A 126 -2.13 -3.57 -4.16
CA TRP A 126 -1.40 -2.39 -3.72
C TRP A 126 -2.27 -1.51 -2.83
N GLU A 127 -1.70 -1.06 -1.71
CA GLU A 127 -2.36 -0.12 -0.79
C GLU A 127 -2.07 1.34 -1.13
N GLN A 128 -1.00 1.60 -1.87
CA GLN A 128 -0.60 2.95 -2.26
C GLN A 128 0.25 2.97 -3.54
N ILE A 129 0.24 4.13 -4.20
CA ILE A 129 1.19 4.50 -5.25
C ILE A 129 1.88 5.80 -4.84
N TYR A 130 2.95 6.15 -5.55
CA TYR A 130 3.73 7.36 -5.30
C TYR A 130 3.73 8.22 -6.54
N ALA A 131 3.76 9.54 -6.37
CA ALA A 131 3.92 10.48 -7.46
C ALA A 131 4.99 11.50 -7.11
N ARG A 132 5.84 11.86 -8.08
CA ARG A 132 6.87 12.89 -7.93
C ARG A 132 6.69 13.96 -9.00
N TRP A 133 6.49 15.19 -8.57
CA TRP A 133 6.48 16.37 -9.42
C TRP A 133 7.91 16.84 -9.66
N VAL A 134 8.26 17.04 -10.92
CA VAL A 134 9.55 17.59 -11.36
C VAL A 134 9.29 18.80 -12.26
N PRO A 135 9.42 20.03 -11.74
CA PRO A 135 9.26 21.24 -12.54
C PRO A 135 10.48 21.43 -13.47
N MET A 136 10.26 22.03 -14.63
CA MET A 136 11.33 22.43 -15.56
C MET A 136 11.96 23.78 -15.19
N SER A 137 11.61 24.32 -14.02
CA SER A 137 12.12 25.58 -13.48
C SER A 137 12.54 25.39 -12.04
N SER A 138 13.61 26.07 -11.64
CA SER A 138 14.06 26.12 -10.24
C SER A 138 13.21 27.06 -9.37
N SER A 139 12.21 27.73 -9.93
CA SER A 139 11.29 28.61 -9.19
C SER A 139 10.25 27.85 -8.38
N GLU A 140 10.05 26.56 -8.68
CA GLU A 140 9.13 25.67 -7.97
C GLU A 140 9.91 24.46 -7.45
N PRO A 141 9.61 23.97 -6.23
CA PRO A 141 10.27 22.79 -5.70
C PRO A 141 9.71 21.51 -6.31
N GLU A 142 10.53 20.47 -6.34
CA GLU A 142 10.05 19.10 -6.50
C GLU A 142 9.19 18.70 -5.29
N GLN A 143 8.18 17.88 -5.52
CA GLN A 143 7.27 17.40 -4.47
C GLN A 143 7.00 15.91 -4.67
N THR A 144 6.95 15.16 -3.57
CA THR A 144 6.56 13.74 -3.57
C THR A 144 5.23 13.58 -2.86
N PHE A 145 4.34 12.79 -3.45
CA PHE A 145 3.00 12.49 -2.95
C PHE A 145 2.86 10.98 -2.75
N VAL A 146 2.23 10.59 -1.65
CA VAL A 146 1.77 9.22 -1.42
C VAL A 146 0.27 9.18 -1.61
N VAL A 147 -0.21 8.36 -2.54
CA VAL A 147 -1.64 8.21 -2.83
C VAL A 147 -2.11 6.87 -2.27
N THR A 148 -2.84 6.89 -1.18
CA THR A 148 -3.47 5.69 -0.61
C THR A 148 -4.65 5.24 -1.47
N LEU A 149 -4.65 3.97 -1.85
CA LEU A 149 -5.64 3.34 -2.74
C LEU A 149 -6.84 2.82 -1.95
N ASN A 150 -7.61 3.73 -1.35
CA ASN A 150 -8.73 3.40 -0.45
C ASN A 150 -10.11 3.89 -0.92
N GLN A 151 -10.21 4.39 -2.16
CA GLN A 151 -11.47 4.93 -2.69
C GLN A 151 -12.24 3.86 -3.45
N ALA A 152 -13.46 3.56 -3.01
CA ALA A 152 -14.34 2.60 -3.68
C ALA A 152 -14.71 3.01 -5.12
N SER A 153 -14.60 4.30 -5.46
CA SER A 153 -14.79 4.82 -6.82
C SER A 153 -13.65 4.47 -7.78
N GLY A 154 -12.47 4.09 -7.27
CA GLY A 154 -11.25 3.95 -8.06
C GLY A 154 -10.71 5.28 -8.59
N ALA A 155 -11.20 6.42 -8.10
CA ALA A 155 -10.81 7.76 -8.56
C ALA A 155 -10.04 8.52 -7.47
N TYR A 156 -8.91 9.09 -7.86
CA TYR A 156 -7.97 9.78 -6.96
C TYR A 156 -7.58 11.14 -7.53
N VAL A 157 -7.27 12.09 -6.65
CA VAL A 157 -6.86 13.45 -7.02
C VAL A 157 -5.58 13.81 -6.29
N ILE A 158 -4.58 14.29 -7.02
CA ILE A 158 -3.40 14.94 -6.48
C ILE A 158 -3.52 16.44 -6.77
N SER A 159 -3.46 17.28 -5.75
CA SER A 159 -3.54 18.75 -5.88
C SER A 159 -2.28 19.39 -5.33
N PHE A 160 -1.64 20.27 -6.10
CA PHE A 160 -0.40 20.95 -5.71
C PHE A 160 -0.12 22.23 -6.52
#